data_AF-A0A9N7RAB1-F1
#
_entry.id   AF-A0A9N7RAB1-F1
#
_cell.length_a   1.000
_cell.length_b   1.000
_cell.length_c   1.000
_cell.angle_alpha   90.00
_cell.angle_beta   90.00
_cell.angle_gamma   90.00
#
_symmetry.space_group_name_H-M   'P 1'
#
loop_
_entity.id
_entity.type
_entity.pdbx_description
1 polymer ?
#
loop_
_entity_poly.entity_id
_entity_poly.type
_entity_poly.pdbx_seq_one_letter_code
_entity_poly.pdbx_strand_id
1 'polypeptide(L)'
;PPAPVRPPRPRAVVWLRPDSPWVKLNTDGSFDHQTGVAGGGGFIRDHSGALITAFHTSLQASSSYDAEIQALQIGLHLAAHLSSHIWIELDAAAV
;
A
#
# COMPACT_ATOMS: atom_id res chain seq x y z
N PRO A 1 -24.69 24.84 -22.46
CA PRO A 1 -23.40 24.32 -21.97
C PRO A 1 -23.56 23.66 -20.58
N PRO A 2 -22.99 22.46 -20.35
CA PRO A 2 -22.97 21.89 -19.00
C PRO A 2 -22.09 22.75 -18.08
N ALA A 3 -22.48 22.86 -16.81
CA ALA A 3 -21.72 23.58 -15.80
C ALA A 3 -20.37 22.90 -15.54
N PRO A 4 -19.31 23.66 -15.20
CA PRO A 4 -18.00 23.09 -14.91
C PRO A 4 -18.08 22.17 -13.68
N VAL A 5 -17.57 20.94 -13.83
CA VAL A 5 -17.43 19.98 -12.72
C VAL A 5 -16.39 20.54 -11.76
N ARG A 6 -16.80 20.82 -10.52
CA ARG A 6 -15.87 21.28 -9.49
C ARG A 6 -14.92 20.13 -9.13
N PRO A 7 -13.59 20.32 -9.17
CA PRO A 7 -12.67 19.26 -8.79
C PRO A 7 -12.89 18.87 -7.31
N PRO A 8 -12.68 17.60 -6.96
CA PRO A 8 -12.74 17.15 -5.58
C PRO A 8 -11.74 17.95 -4.74
N ARG A 9 -12.15 18.35 -3.53
CA ARG A 9 -11.26 19.04 -2.61
C ARG A 9 -10.20 18.05 -2.12
N PRO A 10 -8.91 18.40 -2.15
CA PRO A 10 -7.87 17.55 -1.57
C PRO A 10 -8.21 17.23 -0.12
N ARG A 11 -8.23 15.94 0.25
CA ARG A 11 -8.26 15.52 1.64
C ARG A 11 -6.82 15.47 2.13
N ALA A 12 -6.53 16.18 3.22
CA ALA A 12 -5.27 16.02 3.91
C ALA A 12 -5.23 14.60 4.51
N VAL A 13 -4.35 13.75 3.98
CA VAL A 13 -4.02 12.45 4.56
C VAL A 13 -2.78 12.67 5.41
N VAL A 14 -2.94 12.62 6.73
CA VAL A 14 -1.83 12.72 7.67
C VAL A 14 -1.37 11.30 7.98
N TRP A 15 -0.14 10.99 7.61
CA TRP A 15 0.49 9.74 8.02
C TRP A 15 0.82 9.80 9.52
N LEU A 16 0.34 8.82 10.28
CA LEU A 16 0.60 8.70 11.71
C LEU A 16 1.72 7.70 11.96
N ARG A 17 2.67 8.02 12.85
CA ARG A 17 3.64 7.03 13.30
C ARG A 17 2.96 5.98 14.18
N PRO A 18 3.35 4.70 14.08
CA PRO A 18 2.89 3.70 15.03
C PRO A 18 3.61 3.87 16.38
N ASP A 19 3.00 3.40 17.48
CA ASP A 19 3.68 3.33 18.78
C ASP A 19 4.57 2.09 18.86
N SER A 20 5.62 2.10 19.68
CA SER A 20 6.38 0.86 19.97
C SER A 20 5.46 -0.16 20.68
N PRO A 21 5.49 -1.46 20.34
CA PRO A 21 6.46 -2.18 19.49
C PRO A 21 6.00 -2.39 18.02
N TRP A 22 5.06 -1.58 17.54
CA TRP A 22 4.47 -1.75 16.22
C TRP A 22 5.43 -1.28 15.11
N VAL A 23 5.38 -2.01 14.00
CA VAL A 23 5.88 -1.54 12.70
C VAL A 23 4.68 -1.24 11.81
N LYS A 24 4.82 -0.25 10.93
CA LYS A 24 3.78 0.09 9.95
C LYS A 24 4.17 -0.42 8.57
N LEU A 25 3.35 -1.30 8.02
CA LEU A 25 3.45 -1.83 6.65
C LEU A 25 2.45 -1.07 5.77
N ASN A 26 2.97 -0.34 4.78
CA ASN A 26 2.21 0.24 3.70
C ASN A 26 2.44 -0.59 2.44
N THR A 27 1.38 -0.98 1.72
CA THR A 27 1.50 -1.65 0.41
C THR A 27 0.59 -1.00 -0.61
N ASP A 28 1.00 -1.11 -1.88
CA ASP A 28 0.26 -0.64 -3.05
C ASP A 28 0.41 -1.68 -4.17
N GLY A 29 -0.67 -1.86 -4.93
CA GLY A 29 -0.83 -2.86 -5.96
C GLY A 29 -1.45 -2.25 -7.21
N SER A 30 -0.75 -2.40 -8.33
CA SER A 30 -1.14 -1.85 -9.62
C SER A 30 -1.44 -2.93 -10.64
N PHE A 31 -2.45 -2.68 -11.47
CA PHE A 31 -2.83 -3.55 -12.58
C PHE A 31 -3.29 -2.73 -13.77
N ASP A 32 -2.74 -3.01 -14.94
CA ASP A 32 -3.17 -2.43 -16.20
C ASP A 32 -4.08 -3.42 -16.95
N HIS A 33 -5.37 -3.07 -17.04
CA HIS A 33 -6.37 -3.87 -17.74
C HIS A 33 -6.13 -4.03 -19.24
N GLN A 34 -5.38 -3.12 -19.89
CA GLN A 34 -5.13 -3.19 -21.33
C GLN A 34 -3.99 -4.16 -21.66
N THR A 35 -2.95 -4.17 -20.84
CA THR A 35 -1.75 -4.98 -21.06
C THR A 35 -1.73 -6.26 -20.24
N GLY A 36 -2.55 -6.36 -19.20
CA GLY A 36 -2.52 -7.45 -18.21
C GLY A 36 -1.29 -7.41 -17.30
N VAL A 37 -0.50 -6.32 -17.33
CA VAL A 37 0.69 -6.16 -16.50
C VAL A 37 0.29 -5.77 -15.09
N ALA A 38 0.92 -6.40 -14.09
CA ALA A 38 0.73 -6.10 -12.69
C ALA A 38 2.06 -5.88 -11.99
N GLY A 39 2.05 -5.00 -11.00
CA GLY A 39 3.16 -4.78 -10.09
C GLY A 39 2.65 -4.45 -8.71
N GLY A 40 3.43 -4.76 -7.69
CA GLY A 40 3.10 -4.43 -6.32
C GLY A 40 4.34 -4.08 -5.53
N GLY A 41 4.14 -3.38 -4.42
CA GLY A 41 5.23 -2.96 -3.57
C GLY A 41 4.75 -2.49 -2.22
N GLY A 42 5.71 -2.02 -1.43
CA GLY A 42 5.41 -1.50 -0.12
C GLY A 42 6.65 -1.12 0.65
N PHE A 43 6.43 -0.55 1.82
CA PHE A 43 7.49 -0.18 2.75
C PHE A 43 7.06 -0.40 4.19
N ILE A 44 8.06 -0.64 5.04
CA ILE A 44 7.87 -0.89 6.47
C ILE A 44 8.63 0.18 7.25
N ARG A 45 7.94 0.85 8.17
CA ARG A 45 8.51 1.88 9.05
C ARG A 45 8.41 1.50 10.52
N ASP A 46 9.38 1.94 11.31
CA ASP A 46 9.36 1.81 12.77
C ASP A 46 8.52 2.91 13.46
N HIS A 47 8.45 2.85 14.79
CA HIS A 47 7.76 3.82 15.64
C HIS A 47 8.37 5.23 15.60
N SER A 48 9.66 5.37 15.27
CA SER A 48 10.29 6.67 15.07
C SER A 48 9.89 7.30 13.72
N GLY A 49 9.33 6.48 12.82
CA GLY A 49 8.98 6.80 11.45
C GLY A 49 10.10 6.54 10.45
N ALA A 50 11.19 5.92 10.90
CA ALA A 50 12.30 5.54 10.04
C ALA A 50 11.91 4.36 9.15
N LEU A 51 12.36 4.40 7.90
CA LEU A 51 12.22 3.30 6.95
C LEU A 51 13.11 2.14 7.41
N ILE A 52 12.51 0.98 7.66
CA ILE A 52 13.24 -0.27 7.92
C ILE A 52 13.59 -0.94 6.59
N THR A 53 12.59 -1.12 5.72
CA THR A 53 12.77 -1.77 4.42
C THR A 53 11.66 -1.39 3.44
N ALA A 54 11.90 -1.59 2.15
CA ALA A 54 10.94 -1.43 1.07
C ALA A 54 11.10 -2.54 0.03
N PHE A 55 10.03 -2.84 -0.69
CA PHE A 55 10.03 -3.86 -1.75
C PHE A 55 9.17 -3.40 -2.94
N HIS A 56 9.49 -3.97 -4.10
CA HIS A 56 8.66 -3.89 -5.30
C HIS A 56 8.85 -5.18 -6.10
N THR A 57 7.83 -5.61 -6.82
CA THR A 57 7.86 -6.83 -7.62
C THR A 57 6.87 -6.78 -8.77
N SER A 58 7.21 -7.44 -9.87
CA SER A 58 6.20 -7.82 -10.87
C SER A 58 5.27 -8.87 -10.27
N LEU A 59 3.98 -8.78 -10.60
CA LEU A 59 2.96 -9.70 -10.11
C LEU A 59 2.23 -10.37 -11.28
N GLN A 60 1.65 -11.53 -11.00
CA GLN A 60 0.65 -12.14 -11.85
C GLN A 60 -0.71 -11.93 -11.19
N ALA A 61 -1.34 -10.81 -11.50
CA ALA A 61 -2.64 -10.45 -10.96
C ALA A 61 -3.71 -10.40 -12.05
N SER A 62 -4.95 -10.58 -11.63
CA SER A 62 -6.15 -10.51 -12.47
C SER A 62 -6.91 -9.19 -12.35
N SER A 63 -6.55 -8.36 -11.37
CA SER A 63 -7.14 -7.05 -11.08
C SER A 63 -6.21 -6.23 -10.18
N SER A 64 -6.50 -4.94 -10.00
CA SER A 64 -5.80 -4.10 -9.02
C SER A 64 -5.95 -4.64 -7.60
N TYR A 65 -7.15 -5.11 -7.23
CA TYR A 65 -7.38 -5.73 -5.92
C TYR A 65 -6.53 -7.00 -5.70
N ASP A 66 -6.38 -7.82 -6.74
CA ASP A 66 -5.53 -9.01 -6.68
C ASP A 66 -4.05 -8.62 -6.53
N ALA A 67 -3.60 -7.60 -7.26
CA ALA A 67 -2.25 -7.05 -7.11
C ALA A 67 -2.00 -6.51 -5.70
N GLU A 68 -2.97 -5.81 -5.11
CA GLU A 68 -2.92 -5.30 -3.73
C GLU A 68 -2.79 -6.42 -2.69
N ILE A 69 -3.62 -7.46 -2.81
CA ILE A 69 -3.56 -8.60 -1.88
C ILE A 69 -2.23 -9.36 -2.02
N GLN A 70 -1.72 -9.54 -3.24
CA GLN A 70 -0.42 -10.16 -3.45
C GLN A 70 0.73 -9.30 -2.89
N ALA A 71 0.70 -7.99 -3.09
CA ALA A 71 1.66 -7.07 -2.47
C ALA A 71 1.62 -7.14 -0.93
N LEU A 72 0.41 -7.18 -0.35
CA LEU A 72 0.20 -7.33 1.08
C LEU A 72 0.76 -8.66 1.62
N GLN A 73 0.53 -9.78 0.92
CA GLN A 73 1.07 -11.09 1.32
C GLN A 73 2.59 -11.06 1.43
N ILE A 74 3.26 -10.45 0.45
CA ILE A 74 4.72 -10.28 0.44
C ILE A 74 5.16 -9.37 1.58
N GLY A 75 4.49 -8.22 1.74
CA GLY A 75 4.77 -7.25 2.80
C GLY A 75 4.61 -7.85 4.20
N LEU A 76 3.58 -8.67 4.42
CA LEU A 76 3.32 -9.36 5.69
C LEU A 76 4.39 -10.38 6.01
N HIS A 77 4.85 -11.14 5.01
CA HIS A 77 5.94 -12.08 5.19
C HIS A 77 7.21 -11.35 5.64
N LEU A 78 7.55 -10.22 5.01
CA LEU A 78 8.68 -9.38 5.42
C LEU A 78 8.49 -8.78 6.82
N ALA A 79 7.31 -8.24 7.11
CA ALA A 79 7.02 -7.61 8.40
C ALA A 79 7.02 -8.59 9.58
N ALA A 80 6.58 -9.84 9.36
CA ALA A 80 6.57 -10.88 10.38
C ALA A 80 7.97 -11.27 10.88
N HIS A 81 9.02 -11.05 10.07
CA HIS A 81 10.40 -11.22 10.49
C HIS A 81 10.92 -10.04 11.35
N LEU A 82 10.20 -8.91 11.37
CA LEU A 82 10.61 -7.69 12.06
C LEU A 82 9.86 -7.48 13.38
N SER A 83 8.56 -7.77 13.41
CA SER A 83 7.72 -7.61 14.60
C SER A 83 6.50 -8.54 14.57
N SER A 84 6.02 -8.90 15.75
CA SER A 84 4.71 -9.52 15.95
C SER A 84 3.55 -8.51 15.99
N HIS A 85 3.85 -7.21 15.96
CA HIS A 85 2.89 -6.11 16.02
C HIS A 85 2.95 -5.31 14.71
N ILE A 86 2.02 -5.57 13.79
CA ILE A 86 2.04 -4.98 12.44
C ILE A 86 0.79 -4.14 12.22
N TRP A 87 0.99 -2.84 12.02
CA TRP A 87 -0.05 -1.92 11.57
C TRP A 87 -0.05 -1.92 10.04
N ILE A 88 -1.13 -2.40 9.44
CA ILE A 88 -1.30 -2.45 7.99
C ILE A 88 -2.03 -1.18 7.52
N GLU A 89 -1.48 -0.51 6.52
CA GLU A 89 -2.15 0.54 5.76
C GLU A 89 -2.20 0.14 4.29
N LEU A 90 -3.41 0.03 3.75
CA LEU A 90 -3.69 -0.28 2.35
C LEU A 90 -4.37 0.94 1.74
N ASP A 91 -3.91 1.39 0.59
CA ASP A 91 -4.51 2.46 -0.19
C ASP A 91 -5.28 1.94 -1.41
N ALA A 92 -5.89 0.77 -1.29
CA ALA A 92 -6.90 0.31 -2.24
C ALA A 92 -8.17 1.17 -2.12
N ALA A 93 -8.25 2.26 -2.88
CA ALA A 93 -9.53 2.90 -3.14
C ALA A 93 -10.37 1.93 -3.97
N ALA A 94 -11.50 1.47 -3.41
CA ALA A 94 -12.47 0.74 -4.22
C ALA A 94 -12.98 1.69 -5.31
N VAL A 95 -12.63 1.41 -6.56
CA VAL A 95 -13.00 2.21 -7.74
C VAL A 95 -14.50 2.10 -8.00
#